data_AF-A0A529Q8Z5-F1
#
_entry.id   AF-A0A529Q8Z5-F1
#
_cell.length_a   1.000
_cell.length_b   1.000
_cell.length_c   1.000
_cell.angle_alpha   90.00
_cell.angle_beta   90.00
_cell.angle_gamma   90.00
#
_symmetry.space_group_name_H-M   'P 1'
#
loop_
_entity.id
_entity.type
_entity.pdbx_description
1 polymer ?
#
loop_
_entity_poly.entity_id
_entity_poly.type
_entity_poly.pdbx_seq_one_letter_code
_entity_poly.pdbx_strand_id
1 'polypeptide(L)'
;PWTHDAPLPGGDFPATGFDAQVARLKKTYPFLDQRLARRFTRLYGTRAEKLLGLAKSNADLGRNFGADLFEVEVRYLAENEWAVTSEDVLWRRTKRGLHFSREQTAALEEFMRGLSSRHVAAAE
;
A
#
# COMPACT_ATOMS: atom_id res chain seq x y z
N PRO A 1 19.63 23.84 11.54
CA PRO A 1 19.08 22.89 10.54
C PRO A 1 18.41 21.70 11.25
N TRP A 2 17.13 21.42 10.97
CA TRP A 2 16.33 20.43 11.71
C TRP A 2 16.16 19.09 10.97
N THR A 3 16.35 19.08 9.64
CA THR A 3 16.09 17.91 8.79
C THR A 3 17.14 16.82 8.90
N HIS A 4 18.29 17.09 9.53
CA HIS A 4 19.35 16.09 9.75
C HIS A 4 18.88 14.96 10.69
N ASP A 5 18.10 15.31 11.71
CA ASP A 5 17.67 14.38 12.77
C ASP A 5 16.23 13.89 12.58
N ALA A 6 15.50 14.45 11.60
CA ALA A 6 14.10 14.09 11.35
C ALA A 6 14.00 12.89 10.39
N PRO A 7 13.37 11.78 10.80
CA PRO A 7 13.10 10.67 9.89
C PRO A 7 12.13 11.11 8.79
N LEU A 8 12.35 10.62 7.57
CA LEU A 8 11.37 10.75 6.50
C LEU A 8 10.15 9.87 6.81
N PRO A 9 8.95 10.24 6.36
CA PRO A 9 7.75 9.50 6.73
C PRO A 9 7.79 8.04 6.28
N GLY A 10 7.47 7.13 7.20
CA GLY A 10 7.60 5.68 6.98
C GLY A 10 8.97 5.13 7.37
N GLY A 11 9.97 5.99 7.55
CA GLY A 11 11.35 5.65 7.93
C GLY A 11 11.62 5.69 9.43
N ASP A 12 10.58 5.64 10.28
CA ASP A 12 10.71 5.72 11.74
C ASP A 12 11.22 4.40 12.37
N PHE A 13 12.35 3.90 11.85
CA PHE A 13 13.07 2.74 12.36
C PHE A 13 14.55 2.80 11.94
N PRO A 14 15.47 2.11 12.65
CA PRO A 14 16.89 2.14 12.30
C PRO A 14 17.16 1.65 10.88
N ALA A 15 18.19 2.17 10.21
CA ALA A 15 18.58 1.74 8.85
C ALA A 15 18.88 0.23 8.74
N THR A 16 19.39 -0.38 9.81
CA THR A 16 19.64 -1.83 9.94
C THR A 16 18.44 -2.61 10.50
N GLY A 17 17.34 -1.93 10.81
CA GLY A 17 16.15 -2.47 11.49
C GLY A 17 15.09 -3.07 10.56
N PHE A 18 15.37 -3.26 9.27
CA PHE A 18 14.38 -3.72 8.29
C PHE A 18 13.73 -5.06 8.68
N ASP A 19 14.52 -6.09 8.99
CA ASP A 19 13.97 -7.41 9.32
C ASP A 19 13.20 -7.40 10.65
N ALA A 20 13.60 -6.56 11.60
CA ALA A 20 12.84 -6.34 12.83
C ALA A 20 11.49 -5.65 12.57
N GLN A 21 11.43 -4.70 11.62
CA GLN A 21 10.18 -4.07 11.20
C GLN A 21 9.25 -5.07 10.51
N VAL A 22 9.77 -5.95 9.65
CA VAL A 22 9.00 -7.02 9.03
C VAL A 22 8.44 -7.98 10.09
N ALA A 23 9.26 -8.39 11.05
CA ALA A 23 8.83 -9.29 12.13
C ALA A 23 7.74 -8.65 13.01
N ARG A 24 7.87 -7.36 13.33
CA ARG A 24 6.83 -6.59 14.02
C ARG A 24 5.53 -6.55 13.23
N LEU A 25 5.58 -6.22 11.94
CA LEU A 25 4.39 -6.19 11.09
C LEU A 25 3.67 -7.54 11.07
N LYS A 26 4.41 -8.65 10.95
CA LYS A 26 3.83 -10.00 11.02
C LYS A 26 3.28 -10.38 12.39
N LYS A 27 3.90 -9.88 13.47
CA LYS A 27 3.36 -10.08 14.81
C LYS A 27 2.00 -9.38 14.97
N THR A 28 1.87 -8.17 14.41
CA THR A 28 0.61 -7.41 14.42
C THR A 28 -0.45 -8.00 13.48
N TYR A 29 -0.04 -8.51 12.32
CA TYR A 29 -0.91 -9.12 11.32
C TYR A 29 -0.46 -10.55 10.97
N PRO A 30 -0.73 -11.55 11.83
CA PRO A 30 -0.23 -12.92 11.67
C PRO A 30 -0.71 -13.64 10.41
N PHE A 31 -1.81 -13.20 9.81
CA PHE A 31 -2.36 -13.78 8.58
C PHE A 31 -1.57 -13.39 7.33
N LEU A 32 -0.71 -12.37 7.39
CA LEU A 32 0.09 -11.94 6.25
C LEU A 32 1.20 -12.95 5.94
N ASP A 33 1.26 -13.34 4.67
CA ASP A 33 2.39 -14.07 4.15
C ASP A 33 3.71 -13.29 4.32
N GLN A 34 4.82 -14.00 4.50
CA GLN A 34 6.15 -13.42 4.72
C GLN A 34 6.57 -12.49 3.58
N ARG A 35 6.29 -12.85 2.33
CA ARG A 35 6.65 -12.06 1.14
C ARG A 35 5.86 -10.75 1.12
N LEU A 36 4.56 -10.81 1.41
CA LEU A 36 3.70 -9.63 1.42
C LEU A 36 4.07 -8.66 2.55
N ALA A 37 4.33 -9.18 3.76
CA ALA A 37 4.81 -8.36 4.87
C ALA A 37 6.14 -7.65 4.53
N ARG A 38 7.10 -8.37 3.94
CA ARG A 38 8.37 -7.78 3.46
C ARG A 38 8.13 -6.70 2.41
N ARG A 39 7.20 -6.92 1.47
CA ARG A 39 6.88 -5.95 0.41
C ARG A 39 6.28 -4.68 0.98
N PHE A 40 5.30 -4.80 1.88
CA PHE A 40 4.69 -3.64 2.54
C PHE A 40 5.69 -2.88 3.39
N THR A 41 6.54 -3.55 4.16
CA THR A 41 7.62 -2.88 4.89
C THR A 41 8.60 -2.17 3.95
N ARG A 42 8.91 -2.75 2.79
CA ARG A 42 9.82 -2.12 1.82
C ARG A 42 9.25 -0.85 1.19
N LEU A 43 7.95 -0.85 0.89
CA LEU A 43 7.28 0.27 0.24
C LEU A 43 6.85 1.37 1.23
N TYR A 44 6.37 0.96 2.40
CA TYR A 44 5.66 1.87 3.32
C TYR A 44 6.33 1.98 4.70
N GLY A 45 7.30 1.13 5.01
CA GLY A 45 8.00 1.13 6.30
C GLY A 45 7.04 1.06 7.49
N THR A 46 7.10 2.03 8.40
CA THR A 46 6.19 2.12 9.55
C THR A 46 4.74 2.41 9.17
N ARG A 47 4.48 2.98 7.99
CA ARG A 47 3.12 3.26 7.50
C ARG A 47 2.37 2.01 7.03
N ALA A 48 3.04 0.85 6.94
CA ALA A 48 2.40 -0.40 6.60
C ALA A 48 1.24 -0.77 7.56
N GLU A 49 1.33 -0.38 8.84
CA GLU A 49 0.23 -0.57 9.80
C GLU A 49 -0.97 0.34 9.47
N LYS A 50 -0.72 1.59 9.05
CA LYS A 50 -1.79 2.49 8.58
C LYS A 50 -2.46 1.95 7.32
N LEU A 51 -1.67 1.39 6.39
CA LEU A 51 -2.19 0.71 5.20
C LEU A 51 -3.12 -0.43 5.59
N LEU A 52 -2.68 -1.34 6.47
CA LEU A 52 -3.44 -2.54 6.82
C LEU A 52 -4.63 -2.25 7.74
N GLY A 53 -4.56 -1.18 8.54
CA GLY A 53 -5.63 -0.75 9.43
C GLY A 53 -6.10 -1.87 10.34
N LEU A 54 -7.41 -2.16 10.29
CA LEU A 54 -8.08 -3.15 11.14
C LEU A 54 -8.20 -4.53 10.49
N ALA A 55 -7.51 -4.80 9.38
CA ALA A 55 -7.57 -6.10 8.71
C ALA A 55 -7.15 -7.23 9.65
N LYS A 56 -7.91 -8.33 9.67
CA LYS A 56 -7.68 -9.52 10.51
C LYS A 56 -7.46 -10.78 9.69
N SER A 57 -7.67 -10.72 8.38
CA SER A 57 -7.58 -11.84 7.47
C SER A 57 -7.21 -11.39 6.05
N ASN A 58 -6.83 -12.34 5.19
CA ASN A 58 -6.59 -12.06 3.77
C ASN A 58 -7.86 -11.57 3.05
N ALA A 59 -9.06 -11.93 3.53
CA ALA A 59 -10.32 -11.44 2.98
C ALA A 59 -10.48 -9.93 3.23
N ASP A 60 -10.00 -9.42 4.37
CA ASP A 60 -10.09 -7.99 4.71
C ASP A 60 -9.16 -7.12 3.85
N LEU A 61 -8.20 -7.71 3.12
CA LEU A 61 -7.37 -6.99 2.15
C LEU A 61 -8.19 -6.58 0.91
N GLY A 62 -9.35 -7.21 0.70
CA GLY A 62 -10.23 -6.99 -0.44
C GLY A 62 -9.75 -7.72 -1.71
N ARG A 63 -10.21 -7.26 -2.87
CA ARG A 63 -9.85 -7.86 -4.16
C ARG A 63 -8.34 -7.79 -4.39
N ASN A 64 -7.79 -8.88 -4.94
CA ASN A 64 -6.45 -8.90 -5.52
C ASN A 64 -6.55 -8.56 -7.02
N PHE A 65 -5.89 -7.48 -7.45
CA PHE A 65 -5.84 -7.06 -8.85
C PHE A 65 -4.80 -7.82 -9.67
N GLY A 66 -3.86 -8.51 -9.00
CA GLY A 66 -2.71 -9.16 -9.61
C GLY A 66 -1.40 -8.75 -8.92
N ALA A 67 -0.36 -9.58 -9.05
CA ALA A 67 0.97 -9.33 -8.50
C ALA A 67 0.99 -8.87 -7.02
N ASP A 68 0.09 -9.43 -6.22
CA ASP A 68 -0.15 -9.13 -4.80
C ASP A 68 -0.65 -7.69 -4.53
N LEU A 69 -1.17 -6.95 -5.53
CA LEU A 69 -1.78 -5.63 -5.33
C LEU A 69 -3.22 -5.81 -4.85
N PHE A 70 -3.51 -5.42 -3.61
CA PHE A 70 -4.83 -5.56 -3.00
C PHE A 70 -5.57 -4.22 -2.92
N GLU A 71 -6.91 -4.26 -2.82
CA GLU A 71 -7.74 -3.06 -2.65
C GLU A 71 -7.29 -2.16 -1.50
N VAL A 72 -6.93 -2.74 -0.36
CA VAL A 72 -6.49 -1.97 0.80
C VAL A 72 -5.26 -1.10 0.49
N GLU A 73 -4.33 -1.61 -0.31
CA GLU A 73 -3.15 -0.87 -0.76
C GLU A 73 -3.54 0.24 -1.74
N VAL A 74 -4.44 -0.04 -2.69
CA VAL A 74 -4.90 0.97 -3.65
C VAL A 74 -5.65 2.11 -2.96
N ARG A 75 -6.51 1.81 -1.98
CA ARG A 75 -7.22 2.83 -1.18
C ARG A 75 -6.24 3.66 -0.37
N TYR A 76 -5.31 3.01 0.33
CA TYR A 76 -4.27 3.70 1.08
C TYR A 76 -3.48 4.67 0.18
N LEU A 77 -3.07 4.22 -1.01
CA LEU A 77 -2.34 5.05 -1.97
C LEU A 77 -3.16 6.25 -2.47
N ALA A 78 -4.46 6.06 -2.72
CA ALA A 78 -5.36 7.15 -3.13
C ALA A 78 -5.53 8.19 -2.01
N GLU A 79 -5.77 7.72 -0.78
CA GLU A 79 -6.05 8.58 0.38
C GLU A 79 -4.81 9.28 0.96
N ASN A 80 -3.63 8.65 0.87
CA ASN A 80 -2.43 9.09 1.60
C ASN A 80 -1.25 9.45 0.69
N GLU A 81 -1.26 9.03 -0.57
CA GLU A 81 -0.13 9.19 -1.50
C GLU A 81 -0.53 9.80 -2.86
N TRP A 82 -1.71 10.43 -2.93
CA TRP A 82 -2.23 11.12 -4.10
C TRP A 82 -2.22 10.27 -5.37
N ALA A 83 -2.49 8.97 -5.27
CA ALA A 83 -2.64 8.13 -6.45
C ALA A 83 -4.03 8.32 -7.06
N VAL A 84 -4.10 9.03 -8.19
CA VAL A 84 -5.37 9.36 -8.86
C VAL A 84 -5.64 8.44 -10.06
N THR A 85 -4.59 7.82 -10.60
CA THR A 85 -4.64 6.95 -11.77
C THR A 85 -4.02 5.58 -11.51
N SER A 86 -4.38 4.57 -12.32
CA SER A 86 -3.71 3.27 -12.31
C SER A 86 -2.20 3.40 -12.53
N GLU A 87 -1.77 4.37 -13.34
CA GLU A 87 -0.37 4.62 -13.63
C GLU A 87 0.41 5.12 -12.38
N ASP A 88 -0.22 5.94 -11.53
CA ASP A 88 0.35 6.32 -10.23
C ASP A 88 0.70 5.09 -9.40
N VAL A 89 -0.28 4.20 -9.26
CA VAL A 89 -0.13 2.98 -8.47
C VAL A 89 0.93 2.07 -9.09
N LEU A 90 0.79 1.75 -10.38
CA LEU A 90 1.57 0.71 -11.05
C LEU A 90 3.02 1.11 -11.31
N TRP A 91 3.28 2.38 -11.61
CA TRP A 91 4.60 2.81 -12.09
C TRP A 91 5.30 3.79 -11.18
N ARG A 92 4.59 4.57 -10.37
CA ARG A 92 5.23 5.56 -9.48
C ARG A 92 5.35 5.04 -8.06
N ARG A 93 4.29 4.44 -7.50
CA ARG A 93 4.24 4.02 -6.09
C ARG A 93 4.75 2.60 -5.83
N THR A 94 4.40 1.63 -6.70
CA THR A 94 4.61 0.20 -6.35
C THR A 94 5.47 -0.62 -7.33
N LYS A 95 5.65 -0.12 -8.56
CA LYS A 95 6.25 -0.86 -9.69
C LYS A 95 5.53 -2.18 -10.02
N ARG A 96 4.27 -2.37 -9.59
CA ARG A 96 3.48 -3.56 -9.95
C ARG A 96 3.19 -3.66 -11.44
N GLY A 97 3.27 -2.56 -12.19
CA GLY A 97 3.12 -2.54 -13.65
C GLY A 97 4.04 -3.50 -14.39
N LEU A 98 5.19 -3.87 -13.80
CA LEU A 98 6.12 -4.87 -14.36
C LEU A 98 5.55 -6.28 -14.46
N HIS A 99 4.45 -6.57 -13.76
CA HIS A 99 3.84 -7.90 -13.65
C HIS A 99 2.36 -7.91 -14.01
N PHE A 100 1.80 -6.78 -14.46
CA PHE A 100 0.37 -6.65 -14.75
C PHE A 100 0.07 -6.99 -16.21
N SER A 101 -1.02 -7.72 -16.44
CA SER A 101 -1.62 -7.86 -17.77
C SER A 101 -2.45 -6.61 -18.12
N ARG A 102 -2.90 -6.54 -19.38
CA ARG A 102 -3.81 -5.46 -19.83
C ARG A 102 -5.15 -5.53 -19.12
N GLU A 103 -5.66 -6.74 -18.91
CA GLU A 103 -6.95 -7.01 -18.23
C GLU A 103 -6.88 -6.63 -16.75
N GLN A 104 -5.76 -6.95 -16.09
CA GLN A 104 -5.52 -6.54 -14.70
C GLN A 104 -5.42 -5.02 -14.57
N THR A 105 -4.77 -4.37 -15.53
CA THR A 105 -4.67 -2.90 -15.58
C THR A 105 -6.04 -2.25 -15.76
N ALA A 106 -6.86 -2.75 -16.70
CA ALA A 106 -8.21 -2.26 -16.92
C ALA A 106 -9.11 -2.44 -15.67
N ALA A 107 -8.98 -3.58 -14.97
CA ALA A 107 -9.70 -3.83 -13.73
C ALA A 107 -9.32 -2.86 -12.60
N LEU A 108 -8.03 -2.52 -12.49
CA LEU A 108 -7.56 -1.51 -11.53
C LEU A 108 -8.07 -0.11 -11.89
N GLU A 109 -8.02 0.26 -13.17
CA GLU A 109 -8.52 1.55 -13.65
C GLU A 109 -10.00 1.75 -13.32
N GLU A 110 -10.82 0.73 -13.56
CA GLU A 110 -12.24 0.77 -13.24
C GLU A 110 -12.48 0.95 -11.74
N PHE A 111 -11.74 0.22 -10.91
CA PHE A 111 -11.83 0.37 -9.47
C PHE A 111 -11.45 1.78 -9.01
N MET A 112 -10.36 2.35 -9.54
CA MET A 112 -9.90 3.68 -9.17
C MET A 112 -10.85 4.79 -9.62
N ARG A 113 -11.49 4.66 -10.79
CA ARG A 113 -12.58 5.57 -11.21
C ARG A 113 -13.70 5.61 -10.17
N GLY A 114 -14.09 4.44 -9.66
CA GLY A 114 -15.09 4.30 -8.60
C GLY A 114 -14.66 4.82 -7.21
N LEU A 115 -13.38 5.08 -6.97
CA LEU A 115 -12.90 5.75 -5.76
C LEU A 115 -13.04 7.28 -5.89
N SER A 116 -12.63 7.84 -7.02
CA SER A 116 -12.69 9.29 -7.27
C SER A 116 -14.12 9.83 -7.20
N SER A 117 -15.10 9.11 -7.72
CA SER A 117 -16.52 9.51 -7.62
C SER A 117 -17.01 9.61 -6.18
N ARG A 118 -16.45 8.84 -5.23
CA ARG A 118 -16.82 8.91 -3.81
C ARG A 118 -16.17 10.10 -3.10
N HIS A 119 -14.96 10.48 -3.50
CA HIS A 119 -14.32 11.67 -2.96
C HIS A 119 -15.00 12.97 -3.40
N VAL A 120 -15.56 13.02 -4.62
CA VAL A 120 -16.35 14.16 -5.09
C VAL A 120 -17.66 14.27 -4.31
N ALA A 121 -18.38 13.17 -4.13
CA ALA A 121 -19.66 13.18 -3.39
C ALA A 121 -19.52 13.47 -1.88
N ALA A 122 -18.35 13.25 -1.28
CA ALA A 122 -18.09 13.58 0.13
C ALA A 122 -17.63 15.04 0.34
N ALA A 123 -17.35 15.77 -0.75
CA ALA A 123 -16.92 17.16 -0.73
C ALA A 123 -18.06 18.15 -1.07
N GLU A 124 -19.26 17.64 -1.41
CA GLU A 124 -20.52 18.39 -1.53
C GLU A 124 -21.34 18.29 -0.23
#